data_AF-A0A1M6CEI4-F1
#
_entry.id   AF-A0A1M6CEI4-F1
#
_cell.length_a   1.000
_cell.length_b   1.000
_cell.length_c   1.000
_cell.angle_alpha   90.00
_cell.angle_beta   90.00
_cell.angle_gamma   90.00
#
_symmetry.space_group_name_H-M   'P 1'
#
loop_
_entity.id
_entity.type
_entity.pdbx_description
1 polymer ?
#
loop_
_entity_poly.entity_id
_entity_poly.type
_entity_poly.pdbx_seq_one_letter_code
_entity_poly.pdbx_strand_id
1 'polypeptide(L)'
;MTNNDIFKKLRVALQLRDDQIVEILQLVDFRMSKGELGNFFRDEKHPKYMECGDQVLRNFLNGLVVYLRGTKESPKVPMEVLATHKKQEIKTDKPKVTEKPKPKKKVFVEKKKPVVQAVKFKNGKKKND
;
A
#
# COMPACT_ATOMS: atom_id res chain seq x y z
N MET A 1 -26.58 9.04 -3.94
CA MET A 1 -25.54 8.40 -3.10
C MET A 1 -24.97 7.28 -3.93
N THR A 2 -23.70 7.38 -4.30
CA THR A 2 -22.99 6.38 -5.11
C THR A 2 -22.30 5.35 -4.21
N ASN A 3 -21.79 4.27 -4.80
CA ASN A 3 -20.96 3.30 -4.06
C ASN A 3 -19.69 3.93 -3.51
N ASN A 4 -19.08 4.87 -4.24
CA ASN A 4 -17.94 5.66 -3.75
C ASN A 4 -18.30 6.44 -2.49
N ASP A 5 -19.49 7.05 -2.44
CA ASP A 5 -19.96 7.76 -1.24
C ASP A 5 -20.12 6.82 -0.05
N ILE A 6 -20.74 5.65 -0.27
CA ILE A 6 -20.93 4.63 0.78
C ILE A 6 -19.57 4.16 1.30
N PHE A 7 -18.66 3.83 0.39
CA PHE A 7 -17.34 3.34 0.77
C PHE A 7 -16.53 4.41 1.53
N LYS A 8 -16.59 5.67 1.08
CA LYS A 8 -15.96 6.81 1.76
C LYS A 8 -16.55 7.03 3.16
N LYS A 9 -17.88 6.95 3.31
CA LYS A 9 -18.55 7.05 4.61
C LYS A 9 -18.17 5.91 5.56
N LEU A 10 -18.12 4.67 5.08
CA LEU A 10 -17.74 3.51 5.89
C LEU A 10 -16.29 3.60 6.37
N ARG A 11 -15.37 4.02 5.49
CA ARG A 11 -13.97 4.27 5.84
C ARG A 11 -13.87 5.25 7.01
N VAL A 12 -14.55 6.39 6.92
CA VAL A 12 -14.49 7.44 7.95
C VAL A 12 -15.21 7.01 9.23
N ALA A 13 -16.40 6.42 9.12
CA ALA A 13 -17.19 5.99 10.27
C ALA A 13 -16.48 4.94 11.12
N LEU A 14 -15.72 4.03 10.49
CA LEU A 14 -14.95 2.98 11.16
C LEU A 14 -13.49 3.35 11.40
N GLN A 15 -13.08 4.59 11.10
CA GLN A 15 -11.71 5.09 11.25
C GLN A 15 -10.67 4.16 10.61
N LEU A 16 -10.95 3.69 9.40
CA LEU A 16 -10.09 2.76 8.69
C LEU A 16 -9.02 3.50 7.87
N ARG A 17 -7.78 3.03 7.99
CA ARG A 17 -6.68 3.41 7.11
C ARG A 17 -6.71 2.60 5.82
N ASP A 18 -6.13 3.13 4.75
CA ASP A 18 -6.08 2.45 3.45
C ASP A 18 -5.43 1.07 3.55
N ASP A 19 -4.40 0.95 4.39
CA ASP A 19 -3.71 -0.31 4.69
C ASP A 19 -4.65 -1.38 5.26
N GLN A 20 -5.51 -0.97 6.19
CA GLN A 20 -6.48 -1.86 6.82
C GLN A 20 -7.58 -2.26 5.84
N ILE A 21 -8.01 -1.35 4.95
CA ILE A 21 -8.99 -1.67 3.91
C ILE A 21 -8.44 -2.73 2.96
N VAL A 22 -7.15 -2.63 2.59
CA VAL A 22 -6.47 -3.65 1.76
C VAL A 22 -6.43 -4.99 2.51
N GLU A 23 -6.08 -4.99 3.80
CA GLU A 23 -6.11 -6.21 4.62
C GLU A 23 -7.51 -6.84 4.70
N ILE A 24 -8.56 -6.02 4.88
CA ILE A 24 -9.96 -6.47 4.94
C ILE A 24 -10.38 -7.15 3.64
N LEU A 25 -10.00 -6.58 2.49
CA LEU A 25 -10.31 -7.16 1.19
C LEU A 25 -9.54 -8.46 0.94
N GLN A 26 -8.31 -8.56 1.44
CA GLN A 26 -7.51 -9.76 1.34
C GLN A 26 -8.12 -10.95 2.10
N LEU A 27 -8.93 -10.72 3.15
CA LEU A 27 -9.64 -11.77 3.89
C LEU A 27 -10.68 -12.51 3.06
N VAL A 28 -11.18 -11.89 1.98
CA VAL A 28 -12.14 -12.49 1.05
C VAL A 28 -11.50 -12.77 -0.32
N ASP A 29 -10.17 -12.94 -0.33
CA ASP A 29 -9.36 -13.19 -1.52
C ASP A 29 -9.47 -12.11 -2.61
N PHE A 30 -9.91 -10.90 -2.25
CA PHE A 30 -9.98 -9.77 -3.16
C PHE A 30 -8.70 -8.95 -3.08
N ARG A 31 -7.84 -9.08 -4.09
CA ARG A 31 -6.57 -8.34 -4.17
C ARG A 31 -6.81 -6.95 -4.75
N MET A 32 -6.44 -5.92 -4.00
CA MET A 32 -6.44 -4.54 -4.47
C MET A 32 -5.24 -3.78 -3.90
N SER A 33 -4.62 -2.94 -4.73
CA SER A 33 -3.51 -2.08 -4.29
C SER A 33 -4.01 -0.80 -3.59
N LYS A 34 -3.15 -0.20 -2.77
CA LYS A 34 -3.43 1.12 -2.14
C LYS A 34 -3.67 2.22 -3.18
N GLY A 35 -3.02 2.14 -4.34
CA GLY A 35 -3.18 3.12 -5.42
C GLY A 35 -4.56 3.07 -6.07
N GLU A 36 -5.05 1.86 -6.36
CA GLU A 36 -6.40 1.64 -6.89
C GLU A 36 -7.47 2.03 -5.87
N LEU A 37 -7.27 1.66 -4.61
CA LEU A 37 -8.17 2.07 -3.53
C LEU A 37 -8.26 3.60 -3.42
N GLY A 38 -7.11 4.29 -3.51
CA GLY A 38 -7.07 5.76 -3.48
C GLY A 38 -7.89 6.40 -4.59
N ASN A 39 -7.98 5.79 -5.78
CA ASN A 39 -8.75 6.29 -6.91
C ASN A 39 -10.26 6.33 -6.64
N PHE A 40 -10.80 5.40 -5.84
CA PHE A 40 -12.23 5.41 -5.45
C PHE A 40 -12.60 6.57 -4.54
N PHE A 41 -11.64 7.10 -3.77
CA PHE A 41 -11.89 8.18 -2.82
C PHE A 41 -11.63 9.57 -3.37
N ARG A 42 -11.11 9.68 -4.59
CA ARG A 42 -10.90 10.95 -5.29
C ARG A 42 -12.24 11.60 -5.66
N ASP A 43 -12.18 12.87 -6.00
CA ASP A 43 -13.33 13.59 -6.55
C ASP A 43 -13.60 13.14 -7.99
N GLU A 44 -14.87 13.15 -8.41
CA GLU A 44 -15.31 12.69 -9.74
C GLU A 44 -14.62 13.41 -10.90
N LYS A 45 -14.15 14.65 -10.69
CA LYS A 45 -13.45 15.46 -11.69
C LYS A 45 -11.95 15.13 -11.81
N HIS A 46 -11.42 14.28 -10.93
CA HIS A 46 -10.00 13.95 -10.93
C HIS A 46 -9.68 12.97 -12.07
N PRO A 47 -8.57 13.14 -12.82
CA PRO A 47 -8.25 12.29 -13.99
C PRO A 47 -8.04 10.80 -13.67
N LYS A 48 -7.75 10.49 -12.41
CA LYS A 48 -7.60 9.13 -11.87
C LYS A 48 -8.79 8.67 -11.03
N TYR A 49 -9.91 9.40 -11.06
CA TYR A 49 -11.12 8.94 -10.40
C TYR A 49 -11.57 7.62 -11.02
N MET A 50 -11.96 6.68 -10.18
CA MET A 50 -12.59 5.44 -10.62
C MET A 50 -13.88 5.24 -9.86
N GLU A 51 -14.91 4.76 -10.56
CA GLU A 51 -16.17 4.40 -9.93
C GLU A 51 -16.02 3.08 -9.16
N CYS A 52 -16.59 3.02 -7.96
CA CYS A 52 -16.59 1.82 -7.13
C CYS A 52 -17.72 0.90 -7.59
N GLY A 53 -17.38 -0.20 -8.26
CA GLY A 53 -18.36 -1.20 -8.66
C GLY A 53 -18.96 -1.97 -7.47
N ASP A 54 -20.16 -2.50 -7.66
CA ASP A 54 -20.88 -3.29 -6.64
C ASP A 54 -20.06 -4.47 -6.11
N GLN A 55 -19.23 -5.09 -6.97
CA GLN A 55 -18.39 -6.22 -6.61
C GLN A 55 -17.38 -5.85 -5.51
N VAL A 56 -16.77 -4.66 -5.62
CA VAL A 56 -15.79 -4.18 -4.63
C VAL A 56 -16.49 -3.91 -3.32
N LEU A 57 -17.63 -3.21 -3.35
CA LEU A 57 -18.36 -2.86 -2.15
C LEU A 57 -18.91 -4.12 -1.43
N ARG A 58 -19.44 -5.09 -2.18
CA ARG A 58 -19.89 -6.38 -1.63
C ARG A 58 -18.76 -7.13 -0.94
N ASN A 59 -17.62 -7.26 -1.61
CA ASN A 59 -16.45 -7.95 -1.05
C ASN A 59 -15.93 -7.23 0.20
N PHE A 60 -15.88 -5.90 0.17
CA PHE A 60 -15.49 -5.10 1.34
C PHE A 60 -16.42 -5.35 2.53
N LEU A 61 -17.74 -5.34 2.33
CA LEU A 61 -18.72 -5.59 3.39
C LEU A 61 -18.59 -7.02 3.96
N ASN A 62 -18.40 -8.02 3.10
CA ASN A 62 -18.13 -9.39 3.56
C ASN A 62 -16.81 -9.48 4.36
N GLY A 63 -15.77 -8.79 3.88
CA GLY A 63 -14.49 -8.67 4.59
C GLY A 63 -14.66 -8.01 5.96
N LEU A 64 -15.48 -6.96 6.07
CA LEU A 64 -15.77 -6.28 7.34
C LEU A 64 -16.43 -7.22 8.36
N VAL A 65 -17.31 -8.12 7.91
CA VAL A 65 -17.92 -9.13 8.80
C VAL A 65 -16.83 -10.01 9.40
N VAL A 66 -15.94 -10.55 8.58
CA VAL A 66 -14.82 -11.41 9.06
C VAL A 66 -13.85 -10.61 9.94
N TYR A 67 -13.59 -9.35 9.58
CA TYR A 67 -12.66 -8.50 10.29
C TYR A 67 -13.14 -8.14 11.70
N LEU A 68 -14.39 -7.69 11.82
CA LEU A 68 -14.96 -7.19 13.07
C LEU A 68 -15.59 -8.29 13.93
N ARG A 69 -16.30 -9.24 13.31
CA ARG A 69 -17.04 -10.31 14.02
C ARG A 69 -16.29 -11.64 14.06
N GLY A 70 -15.24 -11.80 13.27
CA GLY A 70 -14.52 -13.07 13.16
C GLY A 70 -15.22 -14.08 12.25
N THR A 71 -14.57 -15.24 12.06
CA THR A 71 -15.17 -16.38 11.36
C THR A 71 -16.07 -17.16 12.32
N LYS A 72 -16.91 -18.06 11.78
CA LYS A 72 -17.77 -18.93 12.59
C LYS A 72 -16.97 -19.73 13.64
N GLU A 73 -15.77 -20.16 13.27
CA GLU A 73 -14.87 -20.94 14.12
C GLU A 73 -14.06 -20.09 15.11
N SER A 74 -14.01 -18.76 14.93
CA SER A 74 -13.23 -17.86 15.77
C SER A 74 -13.89 -16.48 15.86
N PRO A 75 -14.93 -16.34 16.70
CA PRO A 75 -15.65 -15.08 16.85
C PRO A 75 -14.77 -14.00 17.49
N LYS A 76 -14.93 -12.77 17.03
CA LYS A 76 -14.28 -11.56 17.55
C LYS A 76 -15.34 -10.58 18.03
N VAL A 77 -15.02 -9.83 19.07
CA VAL A 77 -15.88 -8.76 19.57
C VAL A 77 -15.57 -7.47 18.80
N PRO A 78 -16.53 -6.88 18.05
CA PRO A 78 -16.27 -5.70 17.23
C PRO A 78 -15.74 -4.49 17.99
N MET A 79 -16.19 -4.28 19.23
CA MET A 79 -15.77 -3.15 20.07
C MET A 79 -14.27 -3.20 20.39
N GLU A 80 -13.72 -4.39 20.61
CA GLU A 80 -12.28 -4.54 20.89
C GLU A 80 -11.45 -4.20 19.67
N VAL A 81 -11.85 -4.70 18.49
CA VAL A 81 -11.16 -4.45 17.22
C VAL A 81 -11.11 -2.95 16.93
N LEU A 82 -12.24 -2.24 17.03
CA LEU A 82 -12.28 -0.79 16.80
C LEU A 82 -11.44 -0.01 17.83
N ALA A 83 -11.43 -0.44 19.09
CA ALA A 83 -10.60 0.20 20.12
C ALA A 83 -9.09 0.05 19.85
N THR A 84 -8.65 -1.05 19.21
CA THR A 84 -7.25 -1.20 18.80
C THR A 84 -6.83 -0.18 17.74
N HIS A 85 -7.72 0.18 16.81
CA HIS A 85 -7.42 1.14 15.74
C HIS A 85 -7.21 2.55 16.29
N LYS A 86 -8.12 2.98 17.17
CA LYS A 86 -8.03 4.27 17.84
C LYS A 86 -6.73 4.40 18.66
N LYS A 87 -6.23 3.30 19.24
CA LYS A 87 -4.92 3.27 19.93
C LYS A 87 -3.73 3.30 18.97
N GLN A 88 -3.85 2.79 17.74
CA GLN A 88 -2.77 2.84 16.75
C GLN A 88 -2.52 4.25 16.22
N GLU A 89 -3.55 5.10 16.15
CA GLU A 89 -3.42 6.51 15.73
C GLU A 89 -2.62 7.39 16.73
N ILE A 90 -2.53 6.99 17.99
CA ILE A 90 -1.87 7.78 19.06
C ILE A 90 -0.37 7.38 19.23
N LYS A 91 0.08 6.29 18.60
CA LYS A 91 1.47 5.77 18.75
C LYS A 91 2.43 6.22 17.65
N THR A 92 2.33 7.45 17.15
CA THR A 92 3.40 8.06 16.36
C THR A 92 4.13 9.09 17.20
N ASP A 93 5.14 8.63 17.95
CA ASP A 93 6.45 9.29 18.11
C ASP A 93 7.40 8.44 18.98
N LYS A 94 7.96 7.37 18.39
CA LYS A 94 9.36 6.95 18.54
C LYS A 94 9.65 5.76 17.63
N PRO A 95 10.73 5.77 16.83
CA PRO A 95 11.13 4.60 16.06
C PRO A 95 11.63 3.52 17.03
N LYS A 96 10.88 2.43 17.18
CA LYS A 96 11.41 1.19 17.75
C LYS A 96 12.18 0.48 16.64
N VAL A 97 13.49 0.70 16.63
CA VAL A 97 14.44 -0.16 15.92
C VAL A 97 14.23 -1.59 16.46
N THR A 98 13.57 -2.43 15.68
CA THR A 98 13.73 -3.88 15.77
C THR A 98 14.72 -4.27 14.70
N GLU A 99 15.89 -4.70 15.14
CA GLU A 99 16.97 -5.25 14.32
C GLU A 99 16.44 -6.22 13.27
N LYS A 100 16.70 -5.90 12.00
CA LYS A 100 16.76 -6.92 10.96
C LYS A 100 17.90 -7.88 11.31
N PRO A 101 17.71 -9.21 11.24
CA PRO A 101 18.84 -10.13 11.33
C PRO A 101 19.86 -9.81 10.23
N LYS A 102 21.12 -9.70 10.63
CA LYS A 102 22.30 -9.41 9.79
C LYS A 102 22.27 -10.22 8.48
N PRO A 103 22.53 -9.60 7.32
CA PRO A 103 22.79 -10.34 6.10
C PRO A 103 24.09 -11.15 6.26
N LYS A 104 24.03 -12.45 5.98
CA LYS A 104 25.18 -13.33 5.87
C LYS A 104 26.17 -12.74 4.86
N LYS A 105 27.42 -12.56 5.27
CA LYS A 105 28.57 -12.17 4.42
C LYS A 105 28.61 -13.07 3.17
N LYS A 106 28.32 -12.52 2.00
CA LYS A 106 28.82 -13.09 0.75
C LYS A 106 30.26 -12.59 0.60
N VAL A 107 31.19 -13.53 0.64
CA VAL A 107 32.62 -13.34 0.39
C VAL A 107 32.78 -12.66 -0.97
N PHE A 108 33.34 -11.45 -0.98
CA PHE A 108 33.76 -10.76 -2.20
C PHE A 108 35.06 -11.42 -2.67
N VAL A 109 34.96 -12.30 -3.67
CA VAL A 109 36.12 -12.79 -4.41
C VAL A 109 36.55 -11.69 -5.37
N GLU A 110 37.75 -11.16 -5.13
CA GLU A 110 38.45 -10.18 -5.92
C GLU A 110 38.58 -10.65 -7.38
N LYS A 111 37.86 -9.97 -8.31
CA LYS A 111 38.06 -10.13 -9.75
C LYS A 111 38.69 -8.87 -10.31
N LYS A 112 39.90 -9.07 -10.85
CA LYS A 112 40.82 -8.10 -11.45
C LYS A 112 40.14 -7.20 -12.49
N LYS A 113 40.52 -5.92 -12.49
CA LYS A 113 40.09 -4.87 -13.44
C LYS A 113 40.46 -5.27 -14.88
N PRO A 114 39.55 -5.17 -15.86
CA PRO A 114 39.95 -5.03 -17.25
C PRO A 114 40.26 -3.55 -17.55
N VAL A 115 41.39 -3.34 -18.23
CA VAL A 115 41.97 -2.06 -18.66
C VAL A 115 41.00 -1.33 -19.60
N VAL A 116 40.61 -0.10 -19.24
CA VAL A 116 39.82 0.77 -20.10
C VAL A 116 40.76 1.44 -21.11
N GLN A 117 40.66 1.09 -22.40
CA GLN A 117 41.34 1.82 -23.47
C GLN A 117 40.62 3.15 -23.71
N ALA A 118 41.37 4.25 -23.64
CA ALA A 118 40.88 5.59 -23.93
C ALA A 118 40.64 5.76 -25.45
N VAL A 119 39.38 5.88 -25.85
CA VAL A 119 39.03 6.25 -27.24
C VAL A 119 38.91 7.77 -27.31
N LYS A 120 39.82 8.41 -28.06
CA LYS A 120 39.81 9.86 -28.33
C LYS A 120 38.69 10.19 -29.33
N PHE A 121 37.73 11.01 -28.91
CA PHE A 121 36.79 11.66 -29.83
C PHE A 121 37.46 12.88 -30.46
N LYS A 122 37.62 12.90 -31.78
CA LYS A 122 38.08 14.05 -32.55
C LYS A 122 36.88 14.62 -33.31
N ASN A 123 36.20 15.60 -32.71
CA ASN A 123 35.13 16.34 -33.37
C ASN A 123 35.40 17.84 -33.23
N GLY A 124 35.94 18.44 -34.29
CA GLY A 124 36.19 19.87 -34.41
C GLY A 124 36.14 20.26 -35.88
N LYS A 125 35.01 20.84 -36.29
CA LYS A 125 34.69 21.31 -37.65
C LYS A 125 35.30 22.70 -37.84
N LYS A 126 36.07 22.86 -38.94
CA LYS A 126 36.54 24.08 -39.66
C LYS A 126 36.10 25.46 -39.13
N LYS A 127 37.06 26.43 -39.06
CA LYS A 127 37.12 27.65 -39.92
C LYS A 127 38.23 28.66 -39.54
N ASN A 128 38.67 29.42 -40.56
CA ASN A 128 39.47 30.68 -40.61
C ASN A 128 41.00 30.49 -40.47
N ASP A 129 41.88 31.02 -41.32
CA ASP A 129 41.85 32.04 -42.40
C ASP A 129 42.70 31.57 -43.61
#